data_AF-A0A7Y2FJ55-F1
#
_entry.id   AF-A0A7Y2FJ55-F1
#
_cell.length_a   1.000
_cell.length_b   1.000
_cell.length_c   1.000
_cell.angle_alpha   90.00
_cell.angle_beta   90.00
_cell.angle_gamma   90.00
#
_symmetry.space_group_name_H-M   'P 1'
#
loop_
_entity.id
_entity.type
_entity.pdbx_description
1 polymer ?
#
loop_
_entity_poly.entity_id
_entity_poly.type
_entity_poly.pdbx_seq_one_letter_code
_entity_poly.pdbx_strand_id
1 'polypeptide(L)'
;MMAHPIYVIRNGRPFSIKDYIPENGFHIRLTQIIPDKEKFTFQLAQDNRENKEIIIDIAENVPRTDFIALEATVFPGINMFWLGALMMMIGLLVAFFHRLKQKIV
;
A
#
# COMPACT_ATOMS: atom_id res chain seq x y z
N MET A 1 29.59 18.07 -9.20
CA MET A 1 28.18 18.29 -9.63
C MET A 1 27.38 18.90 -8.47
N MET A 2 26.41 19.81 -8.69
CA MET A 2 25.59 20.41 -7.59
C MET A 2 24.33 19.57 -7.34
N ALA A 3 23.98 19.35 -6.07
CA ALA A 3 22.74 18.66 -5.69
C ALA A 3 21.52 19.59 -5.71
N HIS A 4 20.39 19.05 -6.19
CA HIS A 4 19.11 19.74 -6.34
C HIS A 4 17.99 18.92 -5.67
N PRO A 5 17.91 18.89 -4.32
CA PRO A 5 16.82 18.24 -3.62
C PRO A 5 15.49 18.95 -3.92
N ILE A 6 14.43 18.16 -4.19
CA ILE A 6 13.11 18.69 -4.59
C ILE A 6 12.15 18.55 -3.41
N TYR A 7 11.41 19.62 -3.14
CA TYR A 7 10.34 19.65 -2.15
C TYR A 7 9.02 20.01 -2.81
N VAL A 8 8.00 19.16 -2.64
CA VAL A 8 6.69 19.30 -3.29
C VAL A 8 5.61 19.25 -2.24
N ILE A 9 4.68 20.20 -2.27
CA ILE A 9 3.46 20.14 -1.47
C ILE A 9 2.33 19.75 -2.42
N ARG A 10 1.70 18.59 -2.20
CA ARG A 10 0.57 18.11 -3.01
C ARG A 10 -0.58 17.73 -2.09
N ASN A 11 -1.76 18.29 -2.32
CA ASN A 11 -2.98 18.05 -1.53
C ASN A 11 -2.77 18.28 -0.01
N GLY A 12 -2.03 19.35 0.34
CA GLY A 12 -1.71 19.68 1.73
C GLY A 12 -0.68 18.75 2.40
N ARG A 13 -0.11 17.78 1.67
CA ARG A 13 0.93 16.88 2.19
C ARG A 13 2.31 17.28 1.64
N PRO A 14 3.31 17.48 2.51
CA PRO A 14 4.68 17.71 2.07
C PRO A 14 5.34 16.40 1.64
N PHE A 15 5.99 16.43 0.49
CA PHE A 15 6.83 15.37 -0.05
C PHE A 15 8.23 15.91 -0.27
N SER A 16 9.20 15.11 0.14
CA SER A 16 10.61 15.42 0.01
C SER A 16 11.26 14.37 -0.89
N ILE A 17 12.01 14.80 -1.89
CA ILE A 17 12.80 13.95 -2.77
C ILE A 17 14.26 14.26 -2.50
N LYS A 18 15.01 13.26 -2.02
CA LYS A 18 16.44 13.39 -1.77
C LYS A 18 17.20 13.37 -3.09
N ASP A 19 18.30 14.11 -3.14
CA ASP A 19 19.29 13.99 -4.21
C ASP A 19 20.53 13.25 -3.70
N TYR A 20 21.26 12.60 -4.60
CA TYR A 20 22.45 11.83 -4.28
C TYR A 20 23.61 12.28 -5.16
N ILE A 21 24.72 12.70 -4.52
CA ILE A 21 25.97 13.04 -5.19
C ILE A 21 26.90 11.82 -5.10
N PRO A 22 27.10 11.07 -6.21
CA PRO A 22 27.88 9.83 -6.18
C PRO A 22 29.36 10.05 -5.87
N GLU A 23 29.94 11.17 -6.32
CA GLU A 23 31.36 11.51 -6.14
C GLU A 23 31.79 11.48 -4.66
N ASN A 24 30.91 11.91 -3.75
CA ASN A 24 31.22 12.07 -2.33
C ASN A 24 30.31 11.24 -1.42
N GLY A 25 29.41 10.43 -1.99
CA GLY A 25 28.43 9.62 -1.26
C GLY A 25 27.36 10.42 -0.51
N PHE A 26 27.17 11.71 -0.80
CA PHE A 26 26.23 12.54 -0.03
C PHE A 26 24.79 12.35 -0.50
N HIS A 27 23.91 12.07 0.46
CA HIS A 27 22.47 12.20 0.33
C HIS A 27 22.02 13.52 0.96
N ILE A 28 21.38 14.37 0.18
CA ILE A 28 20.85 15.66 0.64
C ILE A 28 19.34 15.66 0.48
N ARG A 29 18.62 16.08 1.53
CA ARG A 29 17.17 16.10 1.56
C ARG A 29 16.66 17.36 2.26
N LEU A 30 15.71 18.06 1.65
CA LEU A 30 14.95 19.12 2.33
C LEU A 30 13.73 18.48 3.00
N THR A 31 13.69 18.43 4.34
CA THR A 31 12.68 17.66 5.08
C THR A 31 11.48 18.52 5.48
N GLN A 32 11.71 19.77 5.85
CA GLN A 32 10.63 20.64 6.32
C GLN A 32 10.89 22.10 5.95
N ILE A 33 9.81 22.80 5.62
CA ILE A 33 9.77 24.25 5.44
C ILE A 33 8.76 24.79 6.46
N ILE A 34 9.18 25.72 7.31
CA ILE A 34 8.31 26.47 8.24
C ILE A 34 8.25 27.92 7.74
N PRO A 35 7.23 28.30 6.95
CA PRO A 35 7.13 29.64 6.38
C PRO A 35 7.09 30.74 7.44
N ASP A 36 6.34 30.54 8.52
CA ASP A 36 6.12 31.54 9.58
C ASP A 36 7.39 31.96 10.32
N LYS A 37 8.40 31.09 10.31
CA LYS A 37 9.70 31.32 10.98
C LYS A 37 10.84 31.50 9.97
N GLU A 38 10.54 31.45 8.67
CA GLU A 38 11.53 31.45 7.59
C GLU A 38 12.62 30.37 7.77
N LYS A 39 12.25 29.20 8.32
CA LYS A 39 13.18 28.11 8.62
C LYS A 39 13.04 26.95 7.66
N PHE A 40 14.19 26.47 7.19
CA PHE A 40 14.33 25.30 6.34
C PHE A 40 15.15 24.24 7.07
N THR A 41 14.66 23.00 7.09
CA THR A 41 15.35 21.87 7.73
C THR A 41 15.90 20.95 6.66
N PHE A 42 17.23 20.86 6.58
CA PHE A 42 17.93 19.93 5.69
C PHE A 42 18.45 18.73 6.48
N GLN A 43 18.37 17.56 5.85
CA GLN A 43 19.00 16.33 6.32
C GLN A 43 20.11 15.97 5.35
N LEU A 44 21.31 15.75 5.90
CA LEU A 44 22.49 15.31 5.17
C LEU A 44 22.92 13.96 5.73
N ALA A 45 23.20 13.02 4.86
CA ALA A 45 23.80 11.74 5.22
C ALA A 45 24.91 11.42 4.24
N GLN A 46 25.97 10.77 4.71
CA GLN A 46 27.09 10.34 3.87
C GLN A 46 27.11 8.82 3.82
N ASP A 47 27.11 8.27 2.61
CA ASP A 47 27.30 6.86 2.35
C ASP A 47 28.81 6.56 2.33
N ASN A 48 29.33 5.93 3.39
CA ASN A 48 30.75 5.55 3.51
C ASN A 48 31.06 4.17 2.90
N ARG A 49 30.25 3.72 1.93
CA ARG A 49 30.48 2.44 1.27
C ARG A 49 31.58 2.59 0.22
N GLU A 50 32.80 2.22 0.58
CA GLU A 50 33.92 2.04 -0.35
C GLU A 50 33.60 0.84 -1.27
N ASN A 51 33.46 1.10 -2.57
CA ASN A 51 33.18 0.11 -3.62
C ASN A 51 32.00 -0.85 -3.35
N LYS A 52 30.83 -0.48 -3.87
CA LYS A 52 29.76 -1.45 -4.14
C LYS A 52 30.13 -2.23 -5.41
N GLU A 53 30.98 -3.24 -5.29
CA GLU A 53 30.92 -4.36 -6.22
C GLU A 53 29.52 -4.97 -6.04
N ILE A 54 28.59 -4.59 -6.90
CA ILE A 54 27.27 -5.19 -6.92
C ILE A 54 27.48 -6.58 -7.50
N ILE A 55 27.56 -7.58 -6.62
CA ILE A 55 27.50 -8.99 -7.02
C ILE A 55 26.08 -9.21 -7.54
N ILE A 56 25.92 -9.16 -8.85
CA ILE A 56 24.64 -9.43 -9.52
C ILE A 56 24.62 -10.93 -9.82
N ASP A 57 24.00 -11.70 -8.93
CA ASP A 57 23.71 -13.11 -9.18
C ASP A 57 22.47 -13.22 -10.07
N ILE A 58 22.68 -13.51 -11.36
CA ILE A 58 21.59 -13.72 -12.33
C ILE A 58 21.24 -15.21 -12.31
N ALA A 59 20.10 -15.56 -11.73
CA ALA A 59 19.58 -16.92 -11.80
C ALA A 59 18.91 -17.15 -13.17
N GLU A 60 19.58 -17.89 -14.07
CA GLU A 60 19.12 -18.15 -15.45
C GLU A 60 17.88 -19.06 -15.54
N ASN A 61 17.57 -19.82 -14.48
CA ASN A 61 16.51 -20.83 -14.45
C ASN A 61 15.52 -20.63 -13.29
N VAL A 62 15.11 -19.39 -13.01
CA VAL A 62 14.01 -19.16 -12.05
C VAL A 62 12.69 -19.58 -12.70
N PRO A 63 11.89 -20.47 -12.08
CA PRO A 63 10.56 -20.79 -12.59
C PRO A 63 9.75 -19.49 -12.65
N ARG A 64 9.36 -19.09 -13.86
CA ARG A 64 8.60 -17.86 -14.09
C ARG A 64 7.32 -17.91 -13.27
N THR A 65 7.17 -16.96 -12.35
CA THR A 65 5.95 -16.77 -11.54
C THR A 65 4.88 -15.97 -12.30
N ASP A 66 4.99 -15.89 -13.64
CA ASP A 66 4.09 -15.11 -14.51
C ASP A 66 2.67 -15.71 -14.59
N PHE A 67 2.38 -16.78 -13.87
CA PHE A 67 1.05 -17.38 -13.82
C PHE A 67 0.55 -17.54 -12.38
N ILE A 68 -0.69 -17.12 -12.18
CA ILE A 68 -1.44 -17.35 -10.95
C ILE A 68 -2.23 -18.64 -11.19
N ALA A 69 -1.85 -19.73 -10.53
CA ALA A 69 -2.63 -20.96 -10.53
C ALA A 69 -3.85 -20.77 -9.61
N LEU A 70 -5.03 -20.62 -10.20
CA LEU A 70 -6.30 -20.58 -9.47
C LEU A 70 -6.91 -21.97 -9.45
N GLU A 71 -6.85 -22.62 -8.29
CA GLU A 71 -7.55 -23.87 -8.05
C GLU A 71 -8.97 -23.58 -7.56
N ALA A 72 -9.97 -24.04 -8.31
CA ALA A 72 -11.38 -23.94 -7.92
C ALA A 72 -11.86 -25.31 -7.43
N THR A 73 -11.93 -25.49 -6.11
CA THR A 73 -12.55 -26.68 -5.52
C THR A 73 -14.07 -26.56 -5.59
N VAL A 74 -14.72 -27.47 -6.30
CA VAL A 74 -16.19 -27.59 -6.28
C VAL A 74 -16.58 -28.21 -4.94
N PHE A 75 -17.16 -27.43 -4.04
CA PHE A 75 -17.58 -27.91 -2.73
C PHE A 75 -18.74 -28.92 -2.85
N PRO A 76 -18.56 -30.20 -2.47
CA PRO A 76 -19.65 -31.16 -2.41
C PRO A 76 -20.54 -30.82 -1.20
N GLY A 77 -21.61 -30.06 -1.45
CA GLY A 77 -22.50 -29.56 -0.38
C GLY A 77 -22.98 -28.11 -0.55
N ILE A 78 -22.60 -27.43 -1.64
CA ILE A 78 -23.00 -26.04 -1.90
C ILE A 78 -24.52 -25.82 -1.86
N ASN A 79 -25.32 -26.81 -2.28
CA ASN A 79 -26.78 -26.73 -2.23
C ASN A 79 -27.31 -26.62 -0.79
N MET A 80 -26.65 -27.25 0.18
CA MET A 80 -27.04 -27.19 1.59
C MET A 80 -26.71 -25.82 2.20
N PHE A 81 -25.58 -25.22 1.80
CA PHE A 81 -25.25 -23.84 2.15
C PHE A 81 -26.31 -22.87 1.62
N TRP A 82 -26.70 -22.99 0.34
CA TRP A 82 -27.74 -22.16 -0.25
C TRP A 82 -29.10 -22.33 0.42
N LEU A 83 -29.47 -23.57 0.75
CA LEU A 83 -30.70 -23.85 1.49
C LEU A 83 -30.70 -23.12 2.85
N GLY A 84 -29.61 -23.23 3.62
CA GLY A 84 -29.48 -22.56 4.90
C GLY A 84 -29.56 -21.03 4.78
N ALA A 85 -28.84 -20.45 3.81
CA ALA A 85 -28.87 -19.02 3.54
C ALA A 85 -30.29 -18.52 3.17
N LEU A 86 -31.02 -19.28 2.35
CA LEU A 86 -32.42 -18.98 2.01
C LEU A 86 -33.33 -19.04 3.23
N MET A 87 -33.18 -20.07 4.08
CA MET A 87 -33.97 -20.20 5.30
C MET A 87 -33.77 -19.01 6.25
N MET A 88 -32.52 -18.55 6.42
CA MET A 88 -32.22 -17.38 7.25
C MET A 88 -32.86 -16.11 6.68
N MET A 89 -32.79 -15.91 5.36
CA MET A 89 -33.40 -14.75 4.70
C MET A 89 -34.93 -14.74 4.87
N ILE A 90 -35.58 -15.89 4.74
CA ILE A 90 -37.03 -16.02 4.97
C ILE A 90 -37.37 -15.71 6.42
N GLY A 91 -36.61 -16.24 7.38
CA GLY A 91 -36.82 -15.96 8.80
C GLY A 91 -36.72 -14.47 9.12
N LEU A 92 -35.74 -13.78 8.53
CA LEU A 92 -35.58 -12.33 8.66
C LEU A 92 -36.75 -11.57 8.04
N LEU A 93 -37.23 -11.97 6.86
CA LEU A 93 -38.41 -11.35 6.22
C LEU A 93 -39.66 -11.50 7.08
N VAL A 94 -39.93 -12.70 7.60
CA VAL A 94 -41.08 -12.94 8.48
C VAL A 94 -41.01 -12.06 9.73
N ALA A 95 -39.85 -12.02 10.40
CA ALA A 95 -39.66 -11.16 11.57
C ALA A 95 -39.83 -9.67 11.24
N PHE A 96 -39.32 -9.23 10.09
CA PHE A 96 -39.46 -7.87 9.60
C PHE A 96 -40.92 -7.49 9.38
N PHE A 97 -41.69 -8.32 8.67
CA PHE A 97 -43.12 -8.08 8.44
C PHE A 97 -43.93 -8.13 9.74
N HIS A 98 -43.61 -9.04 10.66
CA HIS A 98 -44.25 -9.10 11.96
C HIS A 98 -44.05 -7.81 12.75
N ARG A 99 -42.83 -7.29 12.78
CA ARG A 99 -42.49 -6.01 13.44
C ARG A 99 -43.18 -4.82 12.80
N LEU A 100 -43.30 -4.78 11.47
CA LEU A 100 -44.04 -3.72 10.78
C LEU A 100 -45.52 -3.75 11.14
N LYS A 101 -46.15 -4.92 11.16
CA LYS A 101 -47.57 -5.06 11.54
C LYS A 101 -47.83 -4.63 12.98
N GLN A 102 -46.95 -4.97 13.92
CA GLN A 102 -47.04 -4.55 15.32
C GLN A 102 -46.84 -3.04 15.56
N LYS A 103 -46.20 -2.32 14.64
CA LYS A 103 -46.04 -0.85 14.74
C LYS A 103 -47.19 -0.07 14.12
N ILE A 104 -47.98 -0.69 13.25
CA ILE A 104 -49.06 -0.04 12.48
C ILE A 104 -50.43 -0.21 13.17
N VAL A 105 -50.60 -1.27 13.96
CA VAL A 105 -51.73 -1.48 14.88
C VAL A 105 -51.40 -0.86 16.22
#